data_AF-A0A134A5M3-F1
#
_entry.id   AF-A0A134A5M3-F1
#
_cell.length_a   1.000
_cell.length_b   1.000
_cell.length_c   1.000
_cell.angle_alpha   90.00
_cell.angle_beta   90.00
_cell.angle_gamma   90.00
#
_symmetry.space_group_name_H-M   'P 1'
#
loop_
_entity.id
_entity.type
_entity.pdbx_description
1 polymer ?
#
loop_
_entity_poly.entity_id
_entity_poly.type
_entity_poly.pdbx_seq_one_letter_code
_entity_poly.pdbx_strand_id
1 'polypeptide(L)'
;MPRRTASRRADGSEWSLIPEGGSLLGLDVTELPLDEGRVRANLEAGNPVICVMGPGDFTTTGHFVVLAGMDGDSIVVRDPNSRSRSKMLWSYERLAGQVQALWALRNA
;
A
#
# COMPACT_ATOMS: atom_id res chain seq x y z
N MET A 1 -28.53 5.72 13.43
CA MET A 1 -27.84 6.84 12.74
C MET A 1 -26.68 6.26 11.92
N PRO A 2 -26.78 6.11 10.59
CA PRO A 2 -25.65 5.61 9.81
C PRO A 2 -24.65 6.76 9.56
N ARG A 3 -23.38 6.52 9.91
CA ARG A 3 -22.28 7.46 9.67
C ARG A 3 -22.00 7.51 8.15
N ARG A 4 -22.00 8.73 7.60
CA ARG A 4 -21.63 9.03 6.22
C ARG A 4 -20.21 8.53 5.93
N THR A 5 -20.08 7.52 5.07
CA THR A 5 -18.82 7.21 4.38
C THR A 5 -18.60 8.31 3.35
N ALA A 6 -17.74 9.27 3.67
CA ALA A 6 -17.24 10.20 2.68
C ALA A 6 -16.28 9.43 1.76
N SER A 7 -16.81 8.93 0.64
CA SER A 7 -16.01 8.52 -0.51
C SER A 7 -15.30 9.74 -1.05
N ARG A 8 -14.12 10.06 -0.51
CA ARG A 8 -13.22 11.03 -1.12
C ARG A 8 -12.62 10.34 -2.33
N ARG A 9 -13.24 10.54 -3.49
CA ARG A 9 -12.63 10.21 -4.78
C ARG A 9 -11.33 11.00 -4.84
N ALA A 10 -10.21 10.31 -4.71
CA ALA A 10 -8.93 10.86 -5.11
C ALA A 10 -9.02 11.03 -6.63
N ASP A 11 -9.02 12.27 -7.07
CA ASP A 11 -8.76 12.69 -8.45
C ASP A 11 -7.34 12.23 -8.84
N GLY A 12 -7.22 10.93 -9.15
CA GLY A 12 -5.96 10.22 -9.29
C GLY A 12 -5.85 9.50 -10.62
N SER A 13 -5.82 10.26 -11.72
CA SER A 13 -5.54 9.70 -13.05
C SER A 13 -4.21 8.94 -13.06
N GLU A 14 -3.23 9.35 -12.25
CA GLU A 14 -1.93 8.66 -12.13
C GLU A 14 -2.03 7.30 -11.42
N TRP A 15 -2.90 7.14 -10.43
CA TRP A 15 -2.95 5.92 -9.61
C TRP A 15 -3.77 4.80 -10.26
N SER A 16 -4.69 5.15 -11.15
CA SER A 16 -5.43 4.18 -11.97
C SER A 16 -4.50 3.37 -12.89
N LEU A 17 -3.28 3.88 -13.15
CA LEU A 17 -2.26 3.16 -13.89
C LEU A 17 -1.66 1.96 -13.13
N ILE A 18 -1.83 1.87 -11.81
CA ILE A 18 -1.31 0.73 -11.04
C ILE A 18 -2.04 -0.58 -11.40
N PRO A 19 -3.39 -0.66 -11.32
CA PRO A 19 -4.10 -1.85 -11.75
C PRO A 19 -3.93 -2.12 -13.25
N GLU A 20 -3.91 -1.08 -14.08
CA GLU A 20 -3.71 -1.23 -15.54
C GLU A 20 -2.31 -1.77 -15.86
N GLY A 21 -1.26 -1.20 -15.28
CA GLY A 21 0.12 -1.60 -15.50
C GLY A 21 0.45 -2.98 -14.96
N GLY A 22 -0.05 -3.34 -13.77
CA GLY A 22 0.15 -4.68 -13.22
C GLY A 22 -0.57 -5.76 -14.05
N SER A 23 -1.79 -5.47 -14.52
CA SER A 23 -2.53 -6.39 -15.40
C SER A 23 -1.80 -6.62 -16.72
N LEU A 24 -1.17 -5.59 -17.30
CA LEU A 24 -0.34 -5.72 -18.51
C LEU A 24 0.90 -6.60 -18.30
N LEU A 25 1.39 -6.71 -17.06
CA LEU A 25 2.49 -7.60 -16.68
C LEU A 25 2.02 -9.01 -16.30
N GLY A 26 0.72 -9.32 -16.45
CA GLY A 26 0.16 -10.63 -16.14
C GLY A 26 -0.05 -10.87 -14.64
N LEU A 27 -0.20 -9.80 -13.84
CA LEU A 27 -0.49 -9.90 -12.41
C LEU A 27 -1.99 -9.74 -12.14
N ASP A 28 -2.51 -10.47 -11.17
CA ASP A 28 -3.79 -10.15 -10.54
C ASP A 28 -3.57 -8.96 -9.59
N VAL A 29 -4.22 -7.83 -9.91
CA VAL A 29 -4.15 -6.61 -9.11
C VAL A 29 -5.50 -6.35 -8.45
N THR A 30 -5.55 -6.48 -7.13
CA THR A 30 -6.77 -6.30 -6.34
C THR A 30 -6.62 -5.14 -5.37
N GLU A 31 -7.52 -4.16 -5.42
CA GLU A 31 -7.60 -3.10 -4.40
C GLU A 31 -7.97 -3.71 -3.03
N LEU A 32 -7.23 -3.33 -1.99
CA LEU A 32 -7.49 -3.75 -0.62
C LEU A 32 -8.12 -2.61 0.18
N PRO A 33 -9.10 -2.90 1.06
CA PRO A 33 -9.48 -1.95 2.09
C PRO A 33 -8.31 -1.75 3.07
N LEU A 34 -8.31 -0.61 3.77
CA LEU A 34 -7.37 -0.33 4.86
C LEU A 34 -7.69 -1.22 6.08
N ASP A 35 -7.25 -2.46 6.02
CA ASP A 35 -7.48 -3.52 7.01
C ASP A 35 -6.18 -4.30 7.25
N GLU A 36 -5.76 -4.36 8.51
CA GLU A 36 -4.48 -4.96 8.89
C GLU A 36 -4.43 -6.45 8.53
N GLY A 37 -5.50 -7.18 8.82
CA GLY A 37 -5.58 -8.62 8.58
C GLY A 37 -5.40 -8.94 7.10
N ARG A 38 -6.05 -8.19 6.21
CA ARG A 38 -5.90 -8.34 4.75
C ARG A 38 -4.51 -7.98 4.26
N VAL A 39 -3.91 -6.89 4.75
CA VAL A 39 -2.54 -6.52 4.36
C VAL A 39 -1.56 -7.61 4.80
N ARG A 40 -1.61 -8.00 6.08
CA ARG A 40 -0.73 -9.03 6.65
C ARG A 40 -0.87 -10.35 5.92
N ALA A 41 -2.09 -10.83 5.71
CA ALA A 41 -2.33 -12.09 5.00
C ALA A 41 -1.77 -12.11 3.56
N ASN A 42 -1.82 -10.98 2.84
CA ASN A 42 -1.21 -10.91 1.52
C ASN A 42 0.32 -10.94 1.62
N LEU A 43 0.91 -10.17 2.53
CA LEU A 43 2.36 -10.12 2.71
C LEU A 43 2.95 -11.45 3.18
N GLU A 44 2.28 -12.16 4.08
CA GLU A 44 2.66 -13.51 4.54
C GLU A 44 2.55 -14.55 3.44
N ALA A 45 1.58 -14.40 2.53
CA ALA A 45 1.45 -15.22 1.33
C ALA A 45 2.47 -14.87 0.23
N GLY A 46 3.39 -13.93 0.47
CA GLY A 46 4.38 -13.48 -0.50
C GLY A 46 3.84 -12.54 -1.58
N ASN A 47 2.63 -12.01 -1.42
CA ASN A 47 2.00 -11.09 -2.34
C ASN A 47 2.35 -9.64 -1.94
N PRO A 48 3.18 -8.92 -2.72
CA PRO A 48 3.52 -7.54 -2.42
C PRO A 48 2.28 -6.63 -2.48
N VAL A 49 2.30 -5.55 -1.71
CA VAL A 49 1.23 -4.55 -1.73
C VAL A 49 1.81 -3.20 -2.14
N ILE A 50 1.28 -2.62 -3.22
CA ILE A 50 1.54 -1.22 -3.55
C ILE A 50 0.70 -0.35 -2.62
N CYS A 51 1.35 0.61 -1.96
CA CYS A 51 0.73 1.50 -0.99
C CYS A 51 0.95 2.95 -1.42
N VAL A 52 -0.13 3.69 -1.64
CA VAL A 52 -0.10 5.13 -1.87
C VAL A 52 -0.19 5.84 -0.52
N MET A 53 0.82 6.66 -0.25
CA MET A 53 1.01 7.44 0.96
C MET A 53 0.62 8.90 0.74
N GLY A 54 -0.17 9.43 1.64
CA GLY A 54 -0.35 10.88 1.83
C GLY A 54 0.74 11.48 2.72
N PRO A 55 0.58 12.74 3.15
CA PRO A 55 1.58 13.44 3.97
C PRO A 55 1.91 12.70 5.28
N GLY A 56 3.19 12.58 5.60
CA GLY A 56 3.70 11.89 6.78
C GLY A 56 5.19 11.54 6.67
N ASP A 57 5.57 10.36 7.14
CA ASP A 57 6.96 9.87 7.21
C ASP A 57 7.64 9.75 5.82
N PHE A 58 6.86 9.51 4.77
CA PHE A 58 7.36 9.21 3.44
C PHE A 58 7.41 10.43 2.52
N THR A 59 6.51 11.39 2.72
CA THR A 59 6.25 12.50 1.79
C THR A 59 5.47 13.62 2.47
N THR A 60 5.46 14.81 1.90
CA THR A 60 4.61 15.93 2.34
C THR A 60 3.41 16.17 1.42
N THR A 61 3.36 15.52 0.27
CA THR A 61 2.31 15.71 -0.75
C THR A 61 1.63 14.38 -1.07
N GLY A 62 2.38 13.45 -1.65
CA GLY A 62 1.97 12.11 -2.04
C GLY A 62 3.19 11.28 -2.44
N HIS A 63 3.11 9.96 -2.33
CA HIS A 63 4.19 9.03 -2.68
C HIS A 63 3.65 7.61 -2.78
N PHE A 64 4.35 6.72 -3.47
CA PHE A 64 4.02 5.29 -3.39
C PHE A 64 5.23 4.49 -2.90
N VAL A 65 4.94 3.45 -2.13
CA VAL A 65 5.91 2.49 -1.62
C VAL A 65 5.40 1.08 -1.82
N VAL A 66 6.29 0.11 -1.73
CA VAL A 66 5.92 -1.32 -1.78
C VAL A 66 6.08 -1.93 -0.40
N LEU A 67 4.99 -2.49 0.14
CA LEU A 67 5.06 -3.39 1.28
C LEU A 67 5.48 -4.76 0.72
N ALA A 68 6.67 -5.23 1.10
CA ALA A 68 7.34 -6.34 0.45
C ALA A 68 7.28 -7.66 1.24
N GLY A 69 6.82 -7.62 2.48
CA GLY A 69 6.68 -8.80 3.33
C GLY A 69 6.55 -8.46 4.80
N MET A 70 6.51 -9.49 5.62
CA MET A 70 6.55 -9.41 7.09
C MET A 70 7.92 -9.82 7.62
N ASP A 71 8.34 -9.18 8.71
CA ASP A 71 9.45 -9.59 9.58
C ASP A 71 8.94 -9.57 11.02
N GLY A 72 8.56 -10.74 11.52
CA GLY A 72 7.74 -10.86 12.73
C GLY A 72 6.42 -10.11 12.58
N ASP A 73 6.10 -9.23 13.54
CA ASP A 73 4.92 -8.36 13.50
C ASP A 73 5.13 -7.07 12.70
N SER A 74 6.32 -6.85 12.14
CA SER A 74 6.64 -5.65 11.39
C SER A 74 6.54 -5.86 9.88
N ILE A 75 6.24 -4.79 9.16
CA ILE A 75 6.17 -4.75 7.71
C ILE A 75 7.51 -4.26 7.14
N VAL A 76 8.02 -4.97 6.14
CA VAL A 76 9.17 -4.57 5.35
C VAL A 76 8.70 -3.65 4.22
N VAL A 77 9.20 -2.41 4.20
CA VAL A 77 8.83 -1.41 3.17
C VAL A 77 10.00 -1.19 2.21
N ARG A 78 9.70 -1.12 0.91
CA ARG A 78 10.62 -0.64 -0.13
C ARG A 78 10.15 0.74 -0.59
N ASP A 79 10.91 1.73 -0.19
CA ASP A 79 10.68 3.13 -0.54
C ASP A 79 11.69 3.58 -1.62
N PRO A 80 11.24 3.89 -2.86
CA PRO A 80 12.12 4.32 -3.93
C PRO A 80 12.84 5.65 -3.63
N ASN A 81 12.28 6.49 -2.74
CA ASN A 81 12.88 7.77 -2.37
C ASN A 81 13.87 7.68 -1.20
N SER A 82 13.96 6.53 -0.51
CA SER A 82 14.87 6.40 0.64
C SER A 82 15.31 4.97 0.92
N ARG A 83 16.61 4.73 0.72
CA ARG A 83 17.27 3.51 1.17
C ARG A 83 17.26 3.37 2.69
N SER A 84 17.31 4.47 3.43
CA SER A 84 17.29 4.45 4.90
C SER A 84 15.94 3.99 5.43
N ARG A 85 14.82 4.52 4.88
CA ARG A 85 13.47 4.04 5.25
C ARG A 85 13.23 2.59 4.81
N SER A 86 13.87 2.18 3.69
CA SER A 86 13.82 0.79 3.21
C SER A 86 14.60 -0.23 4.06
N LYS A 87 15.40 0.24 5.03
CA LYS A 87 16.10 -0.61 6.01
C LYS A 87 15.39 -0.65 7.37
N MET A 88 14.32 0.13 7.53
CA MET A 88 13.53 0.17 8.76
C MET A 88 12.39 -0.85 8.69
N LEU A 89 11.98 -1.30 9.87
CA LEU A 89 10.77 -2.08 10.07
C LEU A 89 9.63 -1.15 10.50
N TRP A 90 8.44 -1.40 9.96
CA TRP A 90 7.28 -0.51 10.12
C TRP A 90 6.12 -1.25 10.77
N SER A 91 5.45 -0.62 11.74
CA SER A 91 4.18 -1.15 12.26
C SER A 91 3.03 -0.79 11.33
N TYR A 92 1.98 -1.62 11.32
CA TYR A 92 0.80 -1.33 10.51
C TYR A 92 0.16 0.00 10.91
N GLU A 93 0.03 0.28 12.21
CA GLU A 93 -0.62 1.49 12.72
C GLU A 93 0.09 2.76 12.25
N ARG A 94 1.43 2.74 12.23
CA ARG A 94 2.22 3.87 11.73
C ARG A 94 2.01 4.10 10.25
N LEU A 95 1.85 3.04 9.44
CA LEU A 95 1.55 3.18 8.02
C LEU A 95 0.11 3.61 7.79
N ALA A 96 -0.85 3.00 8.49
CA ALA A 96 -2.28 3.17 8.28
C ALA A 96 -2.75 4.64 8.38
N GLY A 97 -2.15 5.43 9.28
CA GLY A 97 -2.49 6.85 9.44
C GLY A 97 -2.16 7.75 8.23
N GLN A 98 -1.34 7.25 7.31
CA GLN A 98 -0.82 7.97 6.15
C GLN A 98 -1.15 7.25 4.82
N VAL A 99 -1.85 6.12 4.85
CA VAL A 99 -2.28 5.39 3.65
C VAL A 99 -3.50 6.04 3.02
N GLN A 100 -3.47 6.21 1.70
CA GLN A 100 -4.59 6.67 0.88
C GLN A 100 -5.23 5.54 0.07
N ALA A 101 -4.44 4.58 -0.42
CA ALA A 101 -4.93 3.43 -1.18
C ALA A 101 -3.92 2.26 -1.17
N LEU A 102 -4.43 1.04 -1.40
CA LEU A 102 -3.67 -0.21 -1.33
C LEU A 102 -4.07 -1.15 -2.48
N TRP A 103 -3.09 -1.80 -3.12
CA TRP A 103 -3.33 -2.85 -4.10
C TRP A 103 -2.42 -4.05 -3.84
N ALA A 104 -3.00 -5.23 -3.68
CA ALA A 104 -2.26 -6.48 -3.66
C ALA A 104 -1.90 -6.88 -5.09
N LEU A 105 -0.65 -7.33 -5.26
CA LEU A 105 -0.14 -7.92 -6.49
C LEU A 105 0.02 -9.42 -6.28
N ARG A 106 -0.63 -10.21 -7.13
CA ARG A 106 -0.54 -11.67 -7.10
C ARG A 106 -0.17 -12.20 -8.47
N ASN A 107 0.45 -13.37 -8.49
CA ASN A 107 0.59 -14.10 -9.75
C ASN A 107 -0.80 -14.55 -10.21
N ALA A 108 -1.11 -14.32 -11.48
CA ALA A 108 -2.34 -14.79 -12.12
C ALA A 108 -2.33 -16.30 -12.39
#